data_AF-A0A2N3QE75-F1
#
_entry.id   AF-A0A2N3QE75-F1
#
_cell.length_a   1.000
_cell.length_b   1.000
_cell.length_c   1.000
_cell.angle_alpha   90.00
_cell.angle_beta   90.00
_cell.angle_gamma   90.00
#
_symmetry.space_group_name_H-M   'P 1'
#
loop_
_entity.id
_entity.type
_entity.pdbx_description
1 polymer ?
#
loop_
_entity_poly.entity_id
_entity_poly.type
_entity_poly.pdbx_seq_one_letter_code
_entity_poly.pdbx_strand_id
1 'polypeptide(L)'
;MNADDGTVPGFDPAWAPRTPDTTPPHADHGRASDDGPDAVDGRGRWRLSRRVMLVLTVLAVTAGGMGVGLAGLQHKASVDHGLLVQACEQDAQAMDTARTDLRRTVTRLDEDLDAATLTQADATLAKRWRTLKIIPQPPVVDCDAGRDTAGLRDATTKAHAAAAGYRSRRRDAEQVARKAVTTLDAYRHQEAVARLRRHLEEASEVSATARTGGLHDPYTLTRLDDTMDAAARLLGSTRPDPDEVEDVDGTLTGLTGQVESDPGYPREDMAH
;
A
#
# COMPACT_ATOMS: atom_id res chain seq x y z
N MET A 1 -46.90 -7.01 14.75
CA MET A 1 -46.69 -5.79 13.95
C MET A 1 -45.48 -5.08 14.50
N ASN A 2 -44.33 -5.23 13.84
CA ASN A 2 -43.18 -4.35 13.93
C ASN A 2 -42.50 -4.44 12.56
N ALA A 3 -42.25 -3.27 11.96
CA ALA A 3 -41.71 -3.12 10.63
C ALA A 3 -40.23 -3.49 10.62
N ASP A 4 -39.87 -4.45 9.77
CA ASP A 4 -38.49 -4.66 9.33
C ASP A 4 -38.10 -3.50 8.40
N ASP A 5 -37.27 -2.60 8.91
CA ASP A 5 -36.57 -1.60 8.10
C ASP A 5 -35.46 -2.35 7.33
N GLY A 6 -35.66 -2.54 6.03
CA GLY A 6 -34.88 -3.39 5.13
C GLY A 6 -33.47 -2.87 4.81
N THR A 7 -32.71 -2.48 5.83
CA THR A 7 -31.30 -2.09 5.66
C THR A 7 -30.44 -3.36 5.58
N VAL A 8 -30.05 -3.74 4.37
CA VAL A 8 -29.05 -4.79 4.14
C VAL A 8 -27.73 -4.35 4.80
N PRO A 9 -27.15 -5.10 5.76
CA PRO A 9 -25.89 -4.74 6.38
C PRO A 9 -24.76 -4.94 5.34
N GLY A 10 -24.09 -3.87 4.95
CA GLY A 10 -22.87 -3.96 4.12
C GLY A 10 -22.78 -2.99 2.93
N PHE A 11 -23.79 -2.15 2.67
CA PHE A 11 -23.70 -1.12 1.65
C PHE A 11 -23.32 0.23 2.29
N ASP A 12 -22.04 0.61 2.19
CA ASP A 12 -21.57 1.95 2.56
C ASP A 12 -21.65 2.91 1.35
N PRO A 13 -22.59 3.87 1.27
CA PRO A 13 -22.66 4.79 0.13
C PRO A 13 -21.36 5.61 -0.11
N ALA A 14 -20.40 5.62 0.81
CA ALA A 14 -19.07 6.20 0.58
C ALA A 14 -18.17 5.39 -0.38
N TRP A 15 -18.54 4.18 -0.78
CA TRP A 15 -17.78 3.37 -1.75
C TRP A 15 -18.12 3.67 -3.21
N ALA A 16 -19.19 4.42 -3.49
CA ALA A 16 -19.50 4.84 -4.86
C ALA A 16 -18.32 5.65 -5.43
N PRO A 17 -17.89 5.41 -6.69
CA PRO A 17 -16.88 6.24 -7.32
C PRO A 17 -17.39 7.68 -7.31
N ARG A 18 -16.60 8.58 -6.71
CA ARG A 18 -16.88 10.02 -6.82
C ARG A 18 -16.97 10.32 -8.32
N THR A 19 -18.11 10.82 -8.76
CA THR A 19 -18.22 11.43 -10.08
C THR A 19 -17.10 12.47 -10.19
N PRO A 20 -16.36 12.53 -11.30
CA PRO A 20 -15.41 13.59 -11.50
C PRO A 20 -16.15 14.92 -11.31
N ASP A 21 -15.66 15.72 -10.37
CA ASP A 21 -16.13 17.05 -10.08
C ASP A 21 -16.07 17.84 -11.40
N THR A 22 -17.22 18.15 -12.00
CA THR A 22 -17.29 18.95 -13.23
C THR A 22 -17.06 20.43 -12.95
N THR A 23 -16.54 20.78 -11.77
CA THR A 23 -16.12 22.14 -11.46
C THR A 23 -14.90 22.46 -12.34
N PRO A 24 -15.03 23.35 -13.35
CA PRO A 24 -13.89 23.76 -14.15
C PRO A 24 -12.89 24.45 -13.22
N PRO A 25 -11.58 24.22 -13.35
CA PRO A 25 -10.62 25.02 -12.62
C PRO A 25 -10.78 26.48 -13.06
N HIS A 26 -11.18 27.35 -12.13
CA HIS A 26 -11.02 28.78 -12.31
C HIS A 26 -9.52 29.05 -12.51
N ALA A 27 -9.15 29.35 -13.75
CA ALA A 27 -7.85 29.85 -14.11
C ALA A 27 -7.76 31.29 -13.61
N ASP A 28 -6.92 31.53 -12.61
CA ASP A 28 -6.40 32.86 -12.34
C ASP A 28 -5.53 33.29 -13.52
N HIS A 29 -5.94 34.38 -14.15
CA HIS A 29 -5.22 35.02 -15.24
C HIS A 29 -4.12 35.92 -14.68
N GLY A 30 -2.87 35.47 -14.78
CA GLY A 30 -1.68 36.32 -14.80
C GLY A 30 -1.13 36.44 -16.22
N ARG A 31 -1.34 37.61 -16.85
CA ARG A 31 -0.68 38.15 -18.07
C ARG A 31 0.86 38.17 -17.89
N ALA A 32 1.78 38.19 -18.86
CA ALA A 32 1.90 38.46 -20.31
C ALA A 32 3.25 37.78 -20.75
N SER A 33 3.67 37.57 -22.00
CA SER A 33 3.67 38.43 -23.20
C SER A 33 3.95 37.62 -24.47
N ASP A 34 3.62 38.27 -25.59
CA ASP A 34 3.82 37.95 -27.01
C ASP A 34 5.25 37.58 -27.45
N ASP A 35 5.38 36.76 -28.50
CA ASP A 35 5.83 37.21 -29.84
C ASP A 35 5.85 36.07 -30.88
N GLY A 36 4.97 36.22 -31.89
CA GLY A 36 5.36 36.15 -33.31
C GLY A 36 5.36 34.82 -34.08
N PRO A 37 5.08 34.84 -35.40
CA PRO A 37 4.62 33.68 -36.17
C PRO A 37 5.59 33.22 -37.30
N ASP A 38 5.11 32.23 -38.06
CA ASP A 38 5.57 31.74 -39.37
C ASP A 38 6.72 30.72 -39.43
N ALA A 39 6.39 29.50 -39.88
CA ALA A 39 7.06 28.85 -41.01
C ALA A 39 6.33 27.54 -41.38
N VAL A 40 5.63 27.60 -42.51
CA VAL A 40 5.30 26.43 -43.32
C VAL A 40 6.54 26.11 -44.14
N ASP A 41 7.06 24.88 -44.07
CA ASP A 41 7.40 24.10 -45.27
C ASP A 41 7.95 22.68 -44.96
N GLY A 42 7.35 21.69 -45.64
CA GLY A 42 8.13 20.81 -46.50
C GLY A 42 8.90 19.63 -45.88
N ARG A 43 8.21 18.66 -45.25
CA ARG A 43 8.38 17.20 -45.45
C ARG A 43 7.58 16.43 -44.41
N GLY A 44 6.48 15.82 -44.85
CA GLY A 44 5.45 15.22 -44.00
C GLY A 44 5.90 14.00 -43.18
N ARG A 45 6.47 14.25 -42.00
CA ARG A 45 6.54 13.26 -40.91
C ARG A 45 6.01 13.89 -39.63
N TRP A 46 4.70 13.74 -39.41
CA TRP A 46 4.05 14.12 -38.16
C TRP A 46 4.65 13.32 -37.00
N ARG A 47 5.49 13.95 -36.17
CA ARG A 47 5.82 13.43 -34.85
C ARG A 47 4.65 13.71 -33.92
N LEU A 48 3.64 12.84 -33.95
CA LEU A 48 2.58 12.83 -32.96
C LEU A 48 3.22 12.61 -31.58
N SER A 49 3.10 13.59 -30.69
CA SER A 49 3.51 13.40 -29.30
C SER A 49 2.68 12.25 -28.71
N ARG A 50 3.28 11.48 -27.77
CA ARG A 50 2.64 10.33 -27.11
C ARG A 50 1.24 10.65 -26.55
N ARG A 51 1.02 11.92 -26.18
CA ARG A 51 -0.26 12.43 -25.69
C ARG A 51 -1.31 12.58 -26.79
N VAL A 52 -0.92 13.02 -27.99
CA VAL A 52 -1.84 13.13 -29.13
C VAL A 52 -2.18 11.74 -29.69
N MET A 53 -1.23 10.80 -29.67
CA MET A 53 -1.52 9.41 -30.02
C MET A 53 -2.50 8.77 -29.03
N LEU A 54 -2.34 9.02 -27.72
CA LEU A 54 -3.28 8.56 -26.69
C LEU A 54 -4.68 9.16 -26.86
N VAL A 55 -4.75 10.48 -27.12
CA VAL A 55 -6.03 11.15 -27.39
C VAL A 55 -6.66 10.60 -28.66
N LEU A 56 -5.91 10.36 -29.74
CA LEU A 56 -6.44 9.78 -30.97
C LEU A 56 -6.83 8.30 -30.81
N THR A 57 -6.15 7.51 -29.98
CA THR A 57 -6.61 6.14 -29.68
C THR A 57 -7.85 6.12 -28.80
N VAL A 58 -7.95 7.01 -27.81
CA VAL A 58 -9.15 7.15 -26.99
C VAL A 58 -10.31 7.70 -27.83
N LEU A 59 -10.05 8.65 -28.74
CA LEU A 59 -11.05 9.16 -29.68
C LEU A 59 -11.41 8.16 -30.77
N ALA A 60 -10.50 7.30 -31.24
CA ALA A 60 -10.81 6.26 -32.22
C ALA A 60 -11.62 5.12 -31.58
N VAL A 61 -11.39 4.82 -30.30
CA VAL A 61 -12.22 3.89 -29.52
C VAL A 61 -13.61 4.48 -29.26
N THR A 62 -13.75 5.81 -29.14
CA THR A 62 -15.06 6.45 -28.97
C THR A 62 -15.75 6.86 -30.28
N ALA A 63 -15.02 7.02 -31.39
CA ALA A 63 -15.55 7.51 -32.68
C ALA A 63 -15.63 6.44 -33.79
N GLY A 64 -15.25 5.19 -33.52
CA GLY A 64 -15.53 4.04 -34.42
C GLY A 64 -17.02 3.74 -34.62
N GLY A 65 -17.92 4.54 -34.04
CA GLY A 65 -19.37 4.36 -34.05
C GLY A 65 -20.17 5.11 -35.13
N MET A 66 -19.57 5.75 -36.16
CA MET A 66 -20.37 6.50 -37.14
C MET A 66 -19.92 6.38 -38.62
N GLY A 67 -20.75 5.69 -39.43
CA GLY A 67 -20.87 5.79 -40.90
C GLY A 67 -20.04 4.77 -41.70
N VAL A 68 -20.57 3.94 -42.63
CA VAL A 68 -21.47 4.22 -43.76
C VAL A 68 -22.21 2.94 -44.20
N GLY A 69 -23.47 3.06 -44.69
CA GLY A 69 -24.10 2.06 -45.57
C GLY A 69 -25.60 1.85 -45.35
N LEU A 70 -26.45 2.70 -45.93
CA LEU A 70 -27.91 2.56 -45.97
C LEU A 70 -28.34 1.44 -46.93
N ALA A 71 -28.45 0.22 -46.44
CA ALA A 71 -29.30 -0.85 -46.98
C ALA A 71 -29.49 -1.92 -45.90
N GLY A 72 -30.73 -2.14 -45.44
CA GLY A 72 -31.07 -3.16 -44.42
C GLY A 72 -31.45 -2.59 -43.05
N LEU A 73 -32.55 -1.82 -42.97
CA LEU A 73 -33.03 -1.19 -41.73
C LEU A 73 -33.54 -2.17 -40.65
N GLN A 74 -33.48 -3.48 -40.88
CA GLN A 74 -33.78 -4.51 -39.87
C GLN A 74 -32.55 -5.32 -39.42
N HIS A 75 -31.39 -5.19 -40.10
CA HIS A 75 -30.14 -5.87 -39.70
C HIS A 75 -29.22 -5.01 -38.83
N LYS A 76 -29.35 -3.68 -38.87
CA LYS A 76 -28.51 -2.79 -38.06
C LYS A 76 -28.84 -2.83 -36.57
N ALA A 77 -30.12 -2.85 -36.23
CA ALA A 77 -30.55 -2.89 -34.84
C ALA A 77 -30.08 -4.16 -34.12
N SER A 78 -30.08 -5.32 -34.80
CA SER A 78 -29.59 -6.57 -34.21
C SER A 78 -28.06 -6.61 -34.08
N VAL A 79 -27.32 -6.02 -35.01
CA VAL A 79 -25.85 -5.94 -34.95
C VAL A 79 -25.39 -4.96 -33.87
N ASP A 80 -26.02 -3.79 -33.79
CA ASP A 80 -25.73 -2.79 -32.75
C ASP A 80 -26.05 -3.32 -31.35
N HIS A 81 -27.13 -4.12 -31.22
CA HIS A 81 -27.48 -4.79 -29.96
C HIS A 81 -26.46 -5.87 -29.58
N GLY A 82 -26.02 -6.69 -30.55
CA GLY A 82 -24.97 -7.69 -30.32
C GLY A 82 -23.64 -7.07 -29.87
N LEU A 83 -23.27 -5.91 -30.42
CA LEU A 83 -22.08 -5.17 -29.98
C LEU A 83 -22.22 -4.64 -28.53
N LEU A 84 -23.42 -4.23 -28.12
CA LEU A 84 -23.68 -3.80 -26.74
C LEU A 84 -23.62 -4.95 -25.74
N VAL A 85 -24.14 -6.14 -26.12
CA VAL A 85 -24.01 -7.36 -25.31
C VAL A 85 -22.53 -7.70 -25.10
N GLN A 86 -21.75 -7.74 -26.18
CA GLN A 86 -20.32 -8.04 -26.11
C GLN A 86 -19.55 -7.02 -25.27
N ALA A 87 -19.85 -5.72 -25.41
CA ALA A 87 -19.23 -4.68 -24.59
C ALA A 87 -19.58 -4.84 -23.10
N CYS A 88 -20.83 -5.19 -22.78
CA CYS A 88 -21.24 -5.51 -21.42
C CYS A 88 -20.46 -6.70 -20.86
N GLU A 89 -20.37 -7.81 -21.59
CA GLU A 89 -19.62 -9.00 -21.17
C GLU A 89 -18.14 -8.69 -20.94
N GLN A 90 -17.53 -7.90 -21.84
CA GLN A 90 -16.14 -7.50 -21.71
C GLN A 90 -15.91 -6.65 -20.45
N ASP A 91 -16.79 -5.70 -20.15
CA ASP A 91 -16.66 -4.87 -18.93
C ASP A 91 -16.97 -5.68 -17.66
N ALA A 92 -17.88 -6.64 -17.71
CA ALA A 92 -18.13 -7.58 -16.62
C ALA A 92 -16.87 -8.43 -16.33
N GLN A 93 -16.21 -8.96 -17.36
CA GLN A 93 -14.94 -9.67 -17.22
C GLN A 93 -13.81 -8.77 -16.69
N ALA A 94 -13.75 -7.52 -17.14
CA ALA A 94 -12.77 -6.54 -16.66
C ALA A 94 -12.99 -6.19 -15.18
N MET A 95 -14.25 -6.11 -14.73
CA MET A 95 -14.62 -5.95 -13.33
C MET A 95 -14.16 -7.13 -12.48
N ASP A 96 -14.44 -8.37 -12.90
CA ASP A 96 -14.04 -9.57 -12.18
C ASP A 96 -12.52 -9.72 -12.09
N THR A 97 -11.83 -9.40 -13.19
CA THR A 97 -10.36 -9.37 -13.23
C THR A 97 -9.82 -8.33 -12.26
N ALA A 98 -10.36 -7.10 -12.26
CA ALA A 98 -9.94 -6.04 -11.36
C ALA A 98 -10.18 -6.39 -9.88
N ARG A 99 -11.29 -7.06 -9.57
CA ARG A 99 -11.59 -7.55 -8.22
C ARG A 99 -10.62 -8.66 -7.80
N THR A 100 -10.34 -9.61 -8.69
CA THR A 100 -9.41 -10.72 -8.43
C THR A 100 -7.99 -10.18 -8.21
N ASP A 101 -7.57 -9.21 -9.00
CA ASP A 101 -6.30 -8.51 -8.82
C ASP A 101 -6.23 -7.79 -7.48
N LEU A 102 -7.27 -7.02 -7.10
CA LEU A 102 -7.36 -6.37 -5.79
C LEU A 102 -7.21 -7.41 -4.68
N ARG A 103 -7.92 -8.55 -4.79
CA ARG A 103 -7.85 -9.63 -3.81
C ARG A 103 -6.44 -10.17 -3.67
N ARG A 104 -5.80 -10.55 -4.77
CA ARG A 104 -4.41 -11.03 -4.78
C ARG A 104 -3.46 -10.01 -4.14
N THR A 105 -3.57 -8.74 -4.51
CA THR A 105 -2.73 -7.68 -3.95
C THR A 105 -2.93 -7.52 -2.44
N VAL A 106 -4.17 -7.47 -1.97
CA VAL A 106 -4.49 -7.34 -0.54
C VAL A 106 -4.00 -8.54 0.25
N THR A 107 -4.20 -9.77 -0.25
CA THR A 107 -3.75 -10.99 0.44
C THR A 107 -2.24 -10.99 0.63
N ARG A 108 -1.47 -10.74 -0.44
CA ARG A 108 -0.01 -10.64 -0.34
C ARG A 108 0.44 -9.57 0.65
N LEU A 109 -0.16 -8.38 0.58
CA LEU A 109 0.20 -7.29 1.48
C LEU A 109 -0.20 -7.57 2.95
N ASP A 110 -1.27 -8.33 3.22
CA ASP A 110 -1.67 -8.69 4.59
C ASP A 110 -0.72 -9.74 5.19
N GLU A 111 -0.11 -10.59 4.35
CA GLU A 111 0.95 -11.54 4.78
C GLU A 111 2.24 -10.80 5.17
N ASP A 112 2.60 -9.76 4.44
CA ASP A 112 3.82 -8.96 4.71
C ASP A 112 3.66 -8.01 5.93
N LEU A 113 2.42 -7.71 6.34
CA LEU A 113 2.13 -6.75 7.39
C LEU A 113 1.77 -7.42 8.71
N ASP A 114 2.62 -7.23 9.72
CA ASP A 114 2.30 -7.59 11.09
C ASP A 114 1.22 -6.66 11.66
N ALA A 115 -0.02 -7.16 11.70
CA ALA A 115 -1.18 -6.40 12.17
C ALA A 115 -1.11 -6.03 13.65
N ALA A 116 -0.48 -6.85 14.49
CA ALA A 116 -0.35 -6.59 15.92
C ALA A 116 0.66 -5.46 16.15
N THR A 117 1.84 -5.58 15.56
CA THR A 117 2.89 -4.55 15.63
C THR A 117 2.44 -3.25 14.98
N LEU A 118 1.71 -3.31 13.85
CA LEU A 118 1.19 -2.10 13.20
C LEU A 118 0.17 -1.37 14.08
N THR A 119 -0.61 -2.11 14.87
CA THR A 119 -1.56 -1.50 15.81
C THR A 119 -0.84 -0.79 16.96
N GLN A 120 0.29 -1.32 17.41
CA GLN A 120 1.14 -0.68 18.43
C GLN A 120 1.87 0.55 17.87
N ALA A 121 2.36 0.46 16.64
CA ALA A 121 3.10 1.53 15.98
C ALA A 121 2.20 2.71 15.53
N ASP A 122 1.07 2.41 14.88
CA ASP A 122 0.10 3.42 14.42
C ASP A 122 -1.32 2.81 14.30
N ALA A 123 -2.12 3.00 15.34
CA ALA A 123 -3.50 2.49 15.40
C ALA A 123 -4.41 3.07 14.30
N THR A 124 -4.15 4.28 13.82
CA THR A 124 -4.95 4.92 12.76
C THR A 124 -4.66 4.27 11.41
N LEU A 125 -3.37 4.02 11.13
CA LEU A 125 -2.93 3.32 9.93
C LEU A 125 -3.40 1.87 9.93
N ALA A 126 -3.30 1.18 11.07
CA ALA A 126 -3.84 -0.16 11.25
C ALA A 126 -5.35 -0.22 10.99
N LYS A 127 -6.12 0.77 11.48
CA LYS A 127 -7.56 0.88 11.21
C LYS A 127 -7.83 1.07 9.71
N ARG A 128 -7.07 1.94 9.04
CA ARG A 128 -7.22 2.17 7.60
C ARG A 128 -6.91 0.91 6.79
N TRP A 129 -5.85 0.17 7.16
CA TRP A 129 -5.53 -1.12 6.55
C TRP A 129 -6.66 -2.14 6.73
N ARG A 130 -7.20 -2.27 7.95
CA ARG A 130 -8.34 -3.15 8.26
C ARG A 130 -9.57 -2.84 7.40
N THR A 131 -9.85 -1.57 7.12
CA THR A 131 -10.95 -1.21 6.20
C THR A 131 -10.64 -1.61 4.76
N LEU A 132 -9.42 -1.35 4.27
CA LEU A 132 -9.04 -1.62 2.88
C LEU A 132 -8.99 -3.10 2.55
N LYS A 133 -8.70 -3.97 3.53
CA LYS A 133 -8.67 -5.42 3.27
C LYS A 133 -10.03 -6.08 3.11
N ILE A 134 -11.12 -5.43 3.55
CA ILE A 134 -12.48 -5.94 3.37
C ILE A 134 -12.89 -5.73 1.91
N ILE A 135 -12.82 -6.74 1.05
CA ILE A 135 -13.09 -6.58 -0.39
C ILE A 135 -14.60 -6.53 -0.66
N PRO A 136 -15.13 -5.49 -1.32
CA PRO A 136 -16.54 -5.40 -1.66
C PRO A 136 -16.99 -6.56 -2.55
N GLN A 137 -18.25 -6.96 -2.39
CA GLN A 137 -18.88 -7.89 -3.31
C GLN A 137 -19.05 -7.24 -4.69
N PRO A 138 -18.98 -8.02 -5.78
CA PRO A 138 -19.26 -7.50 -7.10
C PRO A 138 -20.73 -7.11 -7.22
N PRO A 139 -21.06 -5.98 -7.86
CA PRO A 139 -22.44 -5.71 -8.22
C PRO A 139 -22.95 -6.76 -9.21
N VAL A 140 -24.25 -7.05 -9.16
CA VAL A 140 -24.90 -7.86 -10.19
C VAL A 140 -24.90 -7.08 -11.50
N VAL A 141 -24.28 -7.66 -12.53
CA VAL A 141 -24.23 -7.16 -13.91
C VAL A 141 -24.84 -8.27 -14.77
N ASP A 142 -25.83 -7.90 -15.58
CA ASP A 142 -26.57 -8.81 -16.43
C ASP A 142 -26.46 -8.32 -17.88
N CYS A 143 -25.78 -9.12 -18.68
CA CYS A 143 -25.45 -8.84 -20.07
C CYS A 143 -26.29 -9.69 -21.04
N ASP A 144 -27.41 -10.27 -20.61
CA ASP A 144 -28.25 -11.11 -21.47
C ASP A 144 -28.69 -10.35 -22.73
N ALA A 145 -28.58 -11.00 -23.89
CA ALA A 145 -29.06 -10.48 -25.17
C ALA A 145 -30.57 -10.21 -25.18
N GLY A 146 -31.35 -10.79 -24.27
CA GLY A 146 -32.77 -10.51 -24.06
C GLY A 146 -33.07 -9.15 -23.41
N ARG A 147 -32.06 -8.45 -22.86
CA ARG A 147 -32.22 -7.08 -22.34
C ARG A 147 -32.47 -6.07 -23.45
N ASP A 148 -33.03 -4.92 -23.09
CA ASP A 148 -33.08 -3.78 -23.98
C ASP A 148 -31.73 -3.04 -24.03
N THR A 149 -31.56 -2.19 -25.03
CA THR A 149 -30.31 -1.44 -25.25
C THR A 149 -29.96 -0.50 -24.08
N ALA A 150 -30.97 0.04 -23.40
CA ALA A 150 -30.78 0.90 -22.23
C ALA A 150 -30.25 0.09 -21.04
N GLY A 151 -30.84 -1.08 -20.77
CA GLY A 151 -30.41 -1.98 -19.70
C GLY A 151 -28.99 -2.52 -19.91
N LEU A 152 -28.60 -2.81 -21.15
CA LEU A 152 -27.21 -3.20 -21.46
C LEU A 152 -26.23 -2.06 -21.21
N ARG A 153 -26.55 -0.82 -21.62
CA ARG A 153 -25.68 0.35 -21.37
C ARG A 153 -25.52 0.67 -19.89
N ASP A 154 -26.59 0.52 -19.10
CA ASP A 154 -26.53 0.66 -17.65
C ASP A 154 -25.63 -0.42 -17.04
N ALA A 155 -25.80 -1.68 -17.45
CA ALA A 155 -24.97 -2.80 -17.02
C ALA A 155 -23.48 -2.58 -17.33
N THR A 156 -23.15 -2.15 -18.56
CA THR A 156 -21.78 -1.78 -18.96
C THR A 156 -21.23 -0.65 -18.08
N THR A 157 -22.00 0.42 -17.88
CA THR A 157 -21.58 1.57 -17.04
C THR A 157 -21.30 1.14 -15.60
N LYS A 158 -22.17 0.29 -15.04
CA LYS A 158 -22.04 -0.26 -13.70
C LYS A 158 -20.80 -1.14 -13.55
N ALA A 159 -20.57 -2.04 -14.51
CA ALA A 159 -19.39 -2.90 -14.54
C ALA A 159 -18.10 -2.08 -14.64
N HIS A 160 -18.06 -1.10 -15.56
CA HIS A 160 -16.92 -0.21 -15.74
C HIS A 160 -16.62 0.62 -14.47
N ALA A 161 -17.65 1.19 -13.84
CA ALA A 161 -17.54 1.94 -12.59
C ALA A 161 -17.00 1.08 -11.44
N ALA A 162 -17.52 -0.15 -11.31
CA ALA A 162 -17.04 -1.11 -10.32
C ALA A 162 -15.57 -1.51 -10.55
N ALA A 163 -15.21 -1.80 -11.81
CA ALA A 163 -13.82 -2.10 -12.19
C ALA A 163 -12.88 -0.95 -11.84
N ALA A 164 -13.29 0.30 -12.09
CA ALA A 164 -12.53 1.50 -11.72
C ALA A 164 -12.38 1.63 -10.19
N GLY A 165 -13.46 1.35 -9.44
CA GLY A 165 -13.45 1.32 -7.97
C GLY A 165 -12.44 0.31 -7.42
N TYR A 166 -12.44 -0.94 -7.92
CA TYR A 166 -11.47 -1.96 -7.51
C TYR A 166 -10.03 -1.55 -7.82
N ARG A 167 -9.78 -0.97 -9.01
CA ARG A 167 -8.44 -0.45 -9.37
C ARG A 167 -7.98 0.68 -8.46
N SER A 168 -8.89 1.59 -8.09
CA SER A 168 -8.56 2.69 -7.16
C SER A 168 -8.19 2.14 -5.79
N ARG A 169 -9.02 1.25 -5.26
CA ARG A 169 -8.82 0.64 -3.96
C ARG A 169 -7.53 -0.18 -3.88
N ARG A 170 -7.13 -0.82 -4.98
CA ARG A 170 -5.83 -1.50 -5.08
C ARG A 170 -4.68 -0.52 -4.89
N ARG A 171 -4.73 0.64 -5.55
CA ARG A 171 -3.71 1.69 -5.39
C ARG A 171 -3.68 2.23 -3.95
N ASP A 172 -4.85 2.42 -3.36
CA ASP A 172 -4.96 2.88 -1.97
C ASP A 172 -4.38 1.84 -0.99
N ALA A 173 -4.66 0.55 -1.20
CA ALA A 173 -4.08 -0.53 -0.42
C ALA A 173 -2.55 -0.57 -0.54
N GLU A 174 -2.01 -0.49 -1.75
CA GLU A 174 -0.56 -0.44 -1.96
C GLU A 174 0.09 0.79 -1.31
N GLN A 175 -0.55 1.95 -1.36
CA GLN A 175 -0.03 3.16 -0.73
C GLN A 175 -0.03 3.05 0.80
N VAL A 176 -1.12 2.56 1.37
CA VAL A 176 -1.24 2.34 2.82
C VAL A 176 -0.25 1.29 3.29
N ALA A 177 -0.08 0.19 2.55
CA ALA A 177 0.88 -0.85 2.90
C ALA A 177 2.33 -0.35 2.83
N ARG A 178 2.71 0.43 1.81
CA ARG A 178 4.04 1.07 1.76
C ARG A 178 4.29 1.95 2.99
N LYS A 179 3.31 2.75 3.40
CA LYS A 179 3.41 3.56 4.61
C LYS A 179 3.52 2.68 5.86
N ALA A 180 2.74 1.61 5.93
CA ALA A 180 2.75 0.68 7.06
C ALA A 180 4.11 0.01 7.23
N VAL A 181 4.75 -0.46 6.15
CA VAL A 181 6.11 -1.01 6.19
C VAL A 181 7.09 0.03 6.76
N THR A 182 7.11 1.25 6.23
CA THR A 182 8.02 2.29 6.74
C THR A 182 7.77 2.65 8.21
N THR A 183 6.51 2.60 8.66
CA THR A 183 6.15 2.84 10.05
C THR A 183 6.59 1.69 10.96
N LEU A 184 6.43 0.45 10.51
CA LEU A 184 6.88 -0.74 11.23
C LEU A 184 8.40 -0.77 11.37
N ASP A 185 9.13 -0.46 10.32
CA ASP A 185 10.61 -0.43 10.36
C ASP A 185 11.12 0.64 11.33
N ALA A 186 10.53 1.83 11.29
CA ALA A 186 10.86 2.89 12.24
C ALA A 186 10.53 2.50 13.69
N TYR A 187 9.40 1.84 13.92
CA TYR A 187 9.00 1.36 15.24
C TYR A 187 9.96 0.30 15.77
N ARG A 188 10.25 -0.73 14.97
CA ARG A 188 11.20 -1.81 15.34
C ARG A 188 12.59 -1.27 15.62
N HIS A 189 13.05 -0.29 14.83
CA HIS A 189 14.33 0.35 15.07
C HIS A 189 14.35 1.10 16.42
N GLN A 190 13.30 1.84 16.75
CA GLN A 190 13.18 2.51 18.06
C GLN A 190 13.15 1.51 19.20
N GLU A 191 12.45 0.39 19.03
CA GLU A 191 12.39 -0.69 20.02
C GLU A 191 13.74 -1.37 20.22
N ALA A 192 14.48 -1.64 19.14
CA ALA A 192 15.83 -2.21 19.19
C ALA A 192 16.80 -1.28 19.93
N VAL A 193 16.77 0.03 19.63
CA VAL A 193 17.58 1.03 20.34
C VAL A 193 17.19 1.11 21.82
N ALA A 194 15.89 1.06 22.14
CA ALA A 194 15.44 1.06 23.54
C ALA A 194 15.83 -0.21 24.29
N ARG A 195 15.86 -1.36 23.60
CA ARG A 195 16.33 -2.64 24.16
C ARG A 195 17.84 -2.60 24.43
N LEU A 196 18.64 -2.15 23.47
CA LEU A 196 20.09 -1.99 23.63
C LEU A 196 20.44 -1.09 24.83
N ARG A 197 19.69 -0.01 25.07
CA ARG A 197 19.88 0.84 26.27
C ARG A 197 19.71 0.05 27.57
N ARG A 198 18.68 -0.78 27.66
CA ARG A 198 18.43 -1.61 28.86
C ARG A 198 19.53 -2.64 29.05
N HIS A 199 19.93 -3.34 27.99
CA HIS A 199 21.01 -4.32 28.08
C HIS A 199 22.36 -3.67 28.40
N LEU A 200 22.60 -2.43 27.99
CA LEU A 200 23.79 -1.67 28.39
C LEU A 200 23.79 -1.33 29.88
N GLU A 201 22.64 -0.94 30.43
CA GLU A 201 22.49 -0.71 31.87
C GLU A 201 22.76 -2.02 32.65
N GLU A 202 22.15 -3.12 32.23
CA GLU A 202 22.34 -4.46 32.81
C GLU A 202 23.81 -4.93 32.72
N ALA A 203 24.43 -4.83 31.55
CA ALA A 203 25.84 -5.16 31.35
C ALA A 203 26.77 -4.33 32.26
N SER A 204 26.42 -3.06 32.49
CA SER A 204 27.20 -2.19 33.38
C SER A 204 27.14 -2.62 34.84
N GLU A 205 25.97 -3.08 35.29
CA GLU A 205 25.76 -3.62 36.64
C GLU A 205 26.50 -4.96 36.80
N VAL A 206 26.40 -5.84 35.80
CA VAL A 206 27.11 -7.13 35.78
C VAL A 206 28.62 -6.92 35.78
N SER A 207 29.15 -6.03 34.93
CA SER A 207 30.59 -5.70 34.91
C SER A 207 31.06 -5.15 36.26
N ALA A 208 30.30 -4.23 36.87
CA ALA A 208 30.61 -3.70 38.19
C ALA A 208 30.61 -4.78 39.28
N THR A 209 29.64 -5.68 39.25
CA THR A 209 29.51 -6.78 40.21
C THR A 209 30.64 -7.80 40.06
N ALA A 210 30.92 -8.23 38.83
CA ALA A 210 32.02 -9.14 38.51
C ALA A 210 33.38 -8.62 39.00
N ARG A 211 33.64 -7.31 38.87
CA ARG A 211 34.89 -6.69 39.36
C ARG A 211 35.05 -6.74 40.88
N THR A 212 33.97 -6.93 41.63
CA THR A 212 34.02 -7.12 43.09
C THR A 212 34.05 -8.59 43.50
N GLY A 213 33.83 -9.51 42.54
CA GLY A 213 33.81 -10.95 42.73
C GLY A 213 35.17 -11.64 42.67
N GLY A 214 35.14 -12.94 42.39
CA GLY A 214 36.30 -13.82 42.35
C GLY A 214 37.13 -13.69 41.07
N LEU A 215 37.90 -14.74 40.76
CA LEU A 215 38.76 -14.76 39.57
C LEU A 215 37.88 -14.93 38.31
N HIS A 216 37.82 -13.89 37.48
CA HIS A 216 37.16 -13.90 36.18
C HIS A 216 38.16 -14.04 35.03
N ASP A 217 37.70 -14.51 33.87
CA ASP A 217 38.51 -14.42 32.66
C ASP A 217 38.74 -12.94 32.28
N PRO A 218 39.99 -12.43 32.36
CA PRO A 218 40.28 -11.03 32.07
C PRO A 218 39.97 -10.66 30.61
N TYR A 219 39.97 -11.63 29.70
CA TYR A 219 39.63 -11.39 28.31
C TYR A 219 38.13 -11.13 28.12
N THR A 220 37.25 -11.95 28.72
CA THR A 220 35.79 -11.72 28.66
C THR A 220 35.39 -10.38 29.28
N LEU A 221 35.94 -10.02 30.44
CA LEU A 221 35.64 -8.72 31.07
C LEU A 221 36.10 -7.53 30.21
N THR A 222 37.32 -7.59 29.66
CA THR A 222 37.82 -6.53 28.77
C THR A 222 36.93 -6.40 27.53
N ARG A 223 36.53 -7.53 26.93
CA ARG A 223 35.68 -7.54 25.75
C ARG A 223 34.27 -7.03 26.05
N LEU A 224 33.73 -7.32 27.23
CA LEU A 224 32.45 -6.77 27.68
C LEU A 224 32.54 -5.24 27.79
N ASP A 225 33.58 -4.72 28.44
CA ASP A 225 33.80 -3.28 28.56
C ASP A 225 33.94 -2.60 27.18
N ASP A 226 34.73 -3.19 26.27
CA ASP A 226 34.88 -2.69 24.88
C ASP A 226 33.53 -2.66 24.13
N THR A 227 32.68 -3.65 24.37
CA THR A 227 31.34 -3.76 23.74
C THR A 227 30.36 -2.78 24.35
N MET A 228 30.40 -2.55 25.67
CA MET A 228 29.63 -1.51 26.35
C MET A 228 30.00 -0.12 25.82
N ASP A 229 31.28 0.13 25.62
CA ASP A 229 31.79 1.36 25.02
C ASP A 229 31.30 1.53 23.56
N ALA A 230 31.25 0.44 22.78
CA ALA A 230 30.70 0.45 21.44
C ALA A 230 29.19 0.77 21.44
N ALA A 231 28.43 0.13 22.33
CA ALA A 231 27.00 0.39 22.51
C ALA A 231 26.75 1.85 22.92
N ALA A 232 27.51 2.39 23.87
CA ALA A 232 27.39 3.78 24.30
C ALA A 232 27.66 4.77 23.15
N ARG A 233 28.70 4.52 22.33
CA ARG A 233 28.98 5.33 21.14
C ARG A 233 27.85 5.26 20.12
N LEU A 234 27.34 4.06 19.85
CA LEU A 234 26.27 3.84 18.89
C LEU A 234 24.98 4.55 19.33
N LEU A 235 24.60 4.42 20.60
CA LEU A 235 23.44 5.08 21.20
C LEU A 235 23.55 6.62 21.25
N GLY A 236 24.78 7.14 21.26
CA GLY A 236 25.07 8.57 21.16
C GLY A 236 24.96 9.14 19.75
N SER A 237 24.82 8.29 18.73
CA SER A 237 24.65 8.72 17.34
C SER A 237 23.21 9.21 17.06
N THR A 238 23.07 10.18 16.16
CA THR A 238 21.75 10.76 15.81
C THR A 238 20.82 9.75 15.11
N ARG A 239 21.40 8.79 14.39
CA ARG A 239 20.68 7.71 13.70
C ARG A 239 21.57 6.47 13.70
N PRO A 240 21.47 5.62 14.73
CA PRO A 240 22.19 4.35 14.78
C PRO A 240 21.83 3.51 13.56
N ASP A 241 22.80 2.80 13.00
CA ASP A 241 22.50 1.80 11.97
C ASP A 241 21.76 0.61 12.61
N PRO A 242 20.64 0.15 12.03
CA PRO A 242 19.83 -0.91 12.64
C PRO A 242 20.58 -2.24 12.76
N ASP A 243 21.41 -2.59 11.77
CA ASP A 243 22.14 -3.85 11.77
C ASP A 243 23.25 -3.80 12.82
N GLU A 244 23.95 -2.65 12.94
CA GLU A 244 24.95 -2.44 13.99
C GLU A 244 24.32 -2.46 15.40
N VAL A 245 23.11 -1.91 15.57
CA VAL A 245 22.38 -1.98 16.85
C VAL A 245 22.11 -3.43 17.23
N GLU A 246 21.66 -4.27 16.29
CA GLU A 246 21.35 -5.67 16.55
C GLU A 246 22.61 -6.51 16.84
N ASP A 247 23.69 -6.30 16.08
CA ASP A 247 24.97 -6.98 16.27
C ASP A 247 25.62 -6.65 17.63
N VAL A 248 25.61 -5.37 18.00
CA VAL A 248 26.15 -4.92 19.30
C VAL A 248 25.27 -5.41 20.44
N ASP A 249 23.93 -5.34 20.32
CA ASP A 249 22.98 -5.87 21.30
C ASP A 249 23.21 -7.36 21.55
N GLY A 250 23.29 -8.16 20.48
CA GLY A 250 23.52 -9.60 20.57
C GLY A 250 24.88 -9.95 21.21
N THR A 251 25.94 -9.23 20.85
CA THR A 251 27.27 -9.42 21.44
C THR A 251 27.30 -9.04 22.91
N LEU A 252 26.65 -7.91 23.26
CA LEU A 252 26.57 -7.40 24.62
C LEU A 252 25.83 -8.37 25.54
N THR A 253 24.63 -8.83 25.13
CA THR A 253 23.86 -9.82 25.90
C THR A 253 24.61 -11.15 26.03
N GLY A 254 25.27 -11.60 24.97
CA GLY A 254 26.06 -12.84 24.99
C GLY A 254 27.24 -12.78 25.96
N LEU A 255 28.00 -11.68 25.97
CA LEU A 255 29.12 -11.48 26.89
C LEU A 255 28.66 -11.28 28.33
N THR A 256 27.57 -10.54 28.53
CA THR A 256 26.96 -10.33 29.85
C THR A 256 26.60 -11.67 30.49
N GLY A 257 25.86 -12.52 29.77
CA GLY A 257 25.50 -13.85 30.26
C GLY A 257 26.71 -14.78 30.47
N GLN A 258 27.79 -14.60 29.70
CA GLN A 258 29.04 -15.34 29.92
C GLN A 258 29.73 -14.93 31.23
N VAL A 259 29.75 -13.63 31.56
CA VAL A 259 30.30 -13.12 32.82
C VAL A 259 29.48 -13.60 34.01
N GLU A 260 28.15 -13.56 33.94
CA GLU A 260 27.28 -14.07 35.01
C GLU A 260 27.38 -15.58 35.23
N SER A 261 27.67 -16.32 34.16
CA SER A 261 27.86 -17.77 34.21
C SER A 261 29.21 -18.17 34.80
N ASP A 262 30.19 -17.26 34.83
CA ASP A 262 31.54 -17.50 35.34
C ASP A 262 31.49 -17.93 36.83
N PRO A 263 32.25 -18.96 37.25
CA PRO A 263 32.45 -19.31 38.66
C PRO A 263 32.85 -18.14 39.57
N GLY A 264 33.55 -17.13 39.02
CA GLY A 264 33.95 -15.92 39.76
C GLY A 264 32.80 -14.96 40.08
N TYR A 265 31.66 -15.09 39.40
CA TYR A 265 30.56 -14.11 39.54
C TYR A 265 29.89 -14.24 40.91
N PRO A 266 29.70 -13.13 41.65
CA PRO A 266 28.95 -13.14 42.89
C PRO A 266 27.50 -13.56 42.62
N ARG A 267 27.16 -14.82 42.88
CA ARG A 267 25.77 -15.27 42.86
C ARG A 267 25.13 -14.90 44.18
N GLU A 268 24.03 -14.16 44.11
CA GLU A 268 23.16 -13.90 45.26
C GLU A 268 22.39 -15.17 45.66
N ASP A 269 23.07 -16.25 46.04
CA ASP A 269 22.50 -17.46 46.65
C ASP A 269 23.64 -18.12 47.46
N MET A 270 23.63 -18.31 48.79
CA MET A 270 22.55 -18.77 49.65
C MET A 270 22.71 -18.15 51.06
N ALA A 271 21.80 -17.26 51.44
CA ALA A 271 21.53 -16.96 52.83
C ALA A 271 20.31 -17.77 53.27
N HIS A 272 20.48 -19.08 53.47
CA HIS A 272 19.56 -19.95 54.20
C HIS A 272 20.34 -20.72 55.26
#